data_AF-A0A7R9F5X5-F1
#
_entry.id   AF-A0A7R9F5X5-F1
#
_cell.length_a   1.000
_cell.length_b   1.000
_cell.length_c   1.000
_cell.angle_alpha   90.00
_cell.angle_beta   90.00
_cell.angle_gamma   90.00
#
_symmetry.space_group_name_H-M   'P 1'
#
loop_
_entity.id
_entity.type
_entity.pdbx_description
1 polymer ?
#
loop_
_entity_poly.entity_id
_entity_poly.type
_entity_poly.pdbx_seq_one_letter_code
_entity_poly.pdbx_strand_id
1 'polypeptide(L)'
;MTVNALRKSTSDDEVISLSKTLIKNWKKFLSGALHLNSLTQIQRYPALVKRTKESFHLSPGCNTPSKETGNSSKKPNKEKEDKAKESDVKEKERDRRSQTSFPPASSNTTDAVRLKCRELLANAIQLDGEVPEGCASPEDLAEELEEAIFQEFRNTDMRYKNRVRSRVANLKDTKNPGFRMNFLVGAIPATKLAVMTAEEMASDEMKAIRNKFLKEAIDDAQLATVQGTSTDLLKCGKCKKRNCTYNQIQTRSADEPMTTFVMCNECGNRWKFC
;
A
#
# COMPACT_ATOMS: atom_id res chain seq x y z
N MET A 1 -18.65 -35.28 -12.26
CA MET A 1 -19.13 -35.98 -11.03
C MET A 1 -18.29 -35.54 -9.84
N THR A 2 -18.80 -35.58 -8.61
CA THR A 2 -18.01 -35.31 -7.39
C THR A 2 -17.54 -36.60 -6.73
N VAL A 3 -16.43 -36.57 -5.96
CA VAL A 3 -15.89 -37.76 -5.27
C VAL A 3 -16.92 -38.40 -4.32
N ASN A 4 -17.75 -37.59 -3.66
CA ASN A 4 -18.82 -38.08 -2.78
C ASN A 4 -20.04 -38.65 -3.55
N ALA A 5 -20.20 -38.33 -4.85
CA ALA A 5 -21.15 -39.02 -5.71
C ALA A 5 -20.57 -40.36 -6.19
N LEU A 6 -19.32 -40.38 -6.66
CA LEU A 6 -18.62 -41.60 -7.09
C LEU A 6 -18.59 -42.67 -5.98
N ARG A 7 -18.28 -42.26 -4.75
CA ARG A 7 -18.32 -43.12 -3.55
C ARG A 7 -19.71 -43.73 -3.27
N LYS A 8 -20.79 -43.13 -3.75
CA LYS A 8 -22.17 -43.61 -3.56
C LYS A 8 -22.69 -44.45 -4.72
N SER A 9 -22.09 -44.34 -5.91
CA SER A 9 -22.54 -45.03 -7.13
C SER A 9 -21.73 -46.27 -7.48
N THR A 10 -20.55 -46.46 -6.87
CA THR A 10 -19.76 -47.70 -7.03
C THR A 10 -20.07 -48.71 -5.93
N SER A 11 -19.98 -50.00 -6.26
CA SER A 11 -20.01 -51.13 -5.32
C SER A 11 -18.62 -51.66 -4.96
N ASP A 12 -17.56 -51.06 -5.51
CA ASP A 12 -16.16 -51.42 -5.28
C ASP A 12 -15.66 -50.87 -3.93
N ASP A 13 -15.33 -51.75 -2.99
CA ASP A 13 -14.90 -51.37 -1.64
C ASP A 13 -13.52 -50.68 -1.60
N GLU A 14 -12.61 -50.97 -2.55
CA GLU A 14 -11.33 -50.28 -2.65
C GLU A 14 -11.55 -48.82 -3.07
N VAL A 15 -12.34 -48.59 -4.12
CA VAL A 15 -12.71 -47.24 -4.60
C VAL A 15 -13.51 -46.48 -3.53
N ILE A 16 -14.39 -47.16 -2.79
CA ILE A 16 -15.08 -46.59 -1.63
C ILE A 16 -14.08 -46.21 -0.53
N SER A 17 -13.07 -47.04 -0.24
CA SER A 17 -12.06 -46.79 0.79
C SER A 17 -11.17 -45.58 0.44
N LEU A 18 -10.65 -45.52 -0.78
CA LEU A 18 -9.84 -44.43 -1.30
C LEU A 18 -10.64 -43.13 -1.29
N SER A 19 -11.91 -43.17 -1.73
CA SER A 19 -12.81 -42.01 -1.69
C SER A 19 -13.10 -41.53 -0.27
N LYS A 20 -13.29 -42.45 0.70
CA LYS A 20 -13.43 -42.11 2.14
C LYS A 20 -12.16 -41.40 2.64
N THR A 21 -10.97 -41.89 2.28
CA THR A 21 -9.68 -41.32 2.71
C THR A 21 -9.40 -39.96 2.08
N LEU A 22 -9.67 -39.78 0.78
CA LEU A 22 -9.52 -38.50 0.09
C LEU A 22 -10.41 -37.41 0.73
N ILE A 23 -11.66 -37.74 1.05
CA ILE A 23 -12.60 -36.83 1.72
C ILE A 23 -12.16 -36.50 3.15
N LYS A 24 -11.60 -37.47 3.90
CA LYS A 24 -11.01 -37.23 5.23
C LYS A 24 -9.83 -36.25 5.15
N ASN A 25 -8.90 -36.46 4.21
CA ASN A 25 -7.71 -35.62 4.04
C ASN A 25 -8.10 -34.20 3.62
N TRP A 26 -9.00 -34.04 2.64
CA TRP A 26 -9.53 -32.73 2.24
C TRP A 26 -10.18 -31.97 3.40
N LYS A 27 -11.01 -32.64 4.21
CA LYS A 27 -11.57 -32.05 5.44
C LYS A 27 -10.47 -31.63 6.42
N LYS A 28 -9.43 -32.45 6.64
CA LYS A 28 -8.30 -32.13 7.53
C LYS A 28 -7.55 -30.87 7.08
N PHE A 29 -7.35 -30.68 5.77
CA PHE A 29 -6.74 -29.45 5.25
C PHE A 29 -7.62 -28.20 5.47
N LEU A 30 -8.94 -28.30 5.29
CA LEU A 30 -9.87 -27.20 5.61
C LEU A 30 -9.91 -26.89 7.12
N SER A 31 -9.88 -27.91 7.99
CA SER A 31 -9.77 -27.72 9.44
C SER A 31 -8.46 -27.05 9.84
N GLY A 32 -7.34 -27.37 9.17
CA GLY A 32 -6.05 -26.69 9.38
C GLY A 32 -6.08 -25.22 8.95
N ALA A 33 -6.70 -24.91 7.81
CA ALA A 33 -6.86 -23.54 7.33
C ALA A 33 -7.69 -22.67 8.30
N LEU A 34 -8.73 -23.24 8.92
CA LEU A 34 -9.53 -22.55 9.94
C LEU A 34 -8.70 -22.18 11.19
N HIS A 35 -7.69 -22.97 11.56
CA HIS A 35 -6.86 -22.66 12.73
C HIS A 35 -5.88 -21.49 12.48
N LEU A 36 -5.34 -21.36 11.26
CA LEU A 36 -4.52 -20.18 10.90
C LEU A 36 -5.37 -18.90 10.85
N ASN A 37 -6.60 -18.98 10.32
CA ASN A 37 -7.51 -17.84 10.22
C ASN A 37 -7.99 -17.31 11.58
N SER A 38 -7.76 -18.04 12.69
CA SER A 38 -8.13 -17.60 14.03
C SER A 38 -7.16 -16.57 14.65
N LEU A 39 -6.02 -16.29 14.01
CA LEU A 39 -5.05 -15.26 14.45
C LEU A 39 -5.15 -13.95 13.65
N THR A 40 -6.11 -13.83 12.73
CA THR A 40 -6.35 -12.64 11.89
C THR A 40 -7.80 -12.18 11.99
N GLN A 41 -8.19 -11.66 13.16
CA GLN A 41 -9.42 -10.89 13.36
C GLN A 41 -9.10 -9.38 13.34
N ILE A 42 -10.09 -8.53 13.05
CA ILE A 42 -9.97 -7.11 12.66
C ILE A 42 -9.55 -6.98 11.17
N GLN A 43 -10.36 -6.41 10.25
CA GLN A 43 -11.72 -5.85 10.38
C GLN A 43 -12.46 -5.93 9.02
N ARG A 44 -13.69 -6.47 9.02
CA ARG A 44 -14.72 -6.22 7.99
C ARG A 44 -16.10 -6.30 8.64
N TYR A 45 -16.77 -5.17 8.81
CA TYR A 45 -18.15 -5.13 9.32
C TYR A 45 -19.14 -5.29 8.17
N PRO A 46 -20.19 -6.12 8.31
CA PRO A 46 -21.36 -6.08 7.43
C PRO A 46 -22.28 -4.90 7.81
N ALA A 47 -23.05 -4.41 6.85
CA ALA A 47 -24.02 -3.33 7.09
C ALA A 47 -25.24 -3.83 7.87
N LEU A 48 -25.78 -2.98 8.76
CA LEU A 48 -27.12 -3.15 9.31
C LEU A 48 -27.87 -1.81 9.32
N VAL A 49 -29.02 -1.78 8.65
CA VAL A 49 -29.91 -0.62 8.63
C VAL A 49 -30.64 -0.52 9.97
N LYS A 50 -30.55 0.65 10.63
CA LYS A 50 -31.59 1.14 11.54
C LYS A 50 -31.64 2.67 11.52
N ARG A 51 -32.81 3.20 11.85
CA ARG A 51 -33.30 4.53 11.41
C ARG A 51 -33.66 5.39 12.61
N THR A 52 -32.84 6.38 12.92
CA THR A 52 -33.17 7.44 13.89
C THR A 52 -32.96 8.80 13.22
N LYS A 53 -33.85 9.75 13.51
CA LYS A 53 -33.75 11.13 13.02
C LYS A 53 -32.81 11.92 13.92
N GLU A 54 -31.94 12.75 13.36
CA GLU A 54 -31.85 14.17 13.74
C GLU A 54 -31.07 14.96 12.68
N SER A 55 -31.23 16.29 12.71
CA SER A 55 -30.93 17.17 11.57
C SER A 55 -29.71 18.05 11.80
N PHE A 56 -28.76 18.06 10.86
CA PHE A 56 -27.73 19.09 10.76
C PHE A 56 -27.58 19.61 9.33
N HIS A 57 -27.44 20.93 9.22
CA HIS A 57 -27.17 21.65 7.96
C HIS A 57 -25.67 21.63 7.62
N LEU A 58 -25.35 21.89 6.35
CA LEU A 58 -24.00 21.81 5.78
C LEU A 58 -23.24 23.15 5.83
N SER A 59 -22.09 23.16 6.54
CA SER A 59 -20.85 23.84 6.14
C SER A 59 -20.85 25.40 6.04
N PRO A 60 -19.72 26.09 5.74
CA PRO A 60 -18.30 25.69 5.77
C PRO A 60 -17.41 26.63 6.64
N GLY A 61 -16.10 26.31 6.78
CA GLY A 61 -15.05 27.35 6.78
C GLY A 61 -14.18 27.56 8.04
N CYS A 62 -12.89 27.23 7.89
CA CYS A 62 -11.65 27.96 8.25
C CYS A 62 -11.48 28.82 9.54
N ASN A 63 -10.21 28.89 9.98
CA ASN A 63 -9.57 29.84 10.92
C ASN A 63 -9.84 29.75 12.43
N THR A 64 -8.76 29.46 13.17
CA THR A 64 -8.52 29.92 14.55
C THR A 64 -8.30 31.44 14.59
N PRO A 65 -8.64 32.15 15.69
CA PRO A 65 -7.60 32.47 16.67
C PRO A 65 -8.04 32.43 18.16
N SER A 66 -7.06 32.43 19.06
CA SER A 66 -7.23 32.34 20.53
C SER A 66 -7.39 33.69 21.24
N LYS A 67 -8.03 33.69 22.43
CA LYS A 67 -7.96 34.71 23.53
C LYS A 67 -8.87 34.24 24.69
N GLU A 68 -8.80 34.66 25.97
CA GLU A 68 -7.82 35.37 26.85
C GLU A 68 -8.25 35.02 28.32
N THR A 69 -7.58 35.28 29.46
CA THR A 69 -6.42 36.11 29.89
C THR A 69 -5.49 35.24 30.77
N GLY A 70 -4.52 35.69 31.58
CA GLY A 70 -3.97 37.01 31.97
C GLY A 70 -2.83 36.77 33.00
N ASN A 71 -2.03 37.73 33.49
CA ASN A 71 -1.95 39.18 33.31
C ASN A 71 -0.56 39.70 33.80
N SER A 72 -0.26 40.99 33.60
CA SER A 72 0.69 41.84 34.37
C SER A 72 2.17 41.96 33.94
N SER A 73 2.38 42.60 32.79
CA SER A 73 3.03 43.92 32.69
C SER A 73 4.23 44.31 33.58
N LYS A 74 5.39 44.56 32.95
CA LYS A 74 5.92 45.95 32.79
C LYS A 74 7.03 46.08 31.72
N LYS A 75 7.08 47.27 31.12
CA LYS A 75 8.05 47.86 30.14
C LYS A 75 8.32 49.33 30.62
N PRO A 76 9.17 50.22 30.02
CA PRO A 76 9.41 50.39 28.57
C PRO A 76 10.78 50.95 28.06
N ASN A 77 11.03 50.82 26.72
CA ASN A 77 11.67 51.80 25.78
C ASN A 77 13.14 52.31 26.01
N LYS A 78 13.96 52.81 25.03
CA LYS A 78 13.91 53.10 23.55
C LYS A 78 15.37 53.33 23.01
N GLU A 79 15.76 53.51 21.72
CA GLU A 79 15.09 53.41 20.39
C GLU A 79 15.98 53.01 19.15
N LYS A 80 17.01 53.81 18.76
CA LYS A 80 17.75 53.86 17.45
C LYS A 80 19.19 54.39 17.66
N GLU A 81 20.21 54.18 16.82
CA GLU A 81 20.39 54.62 15.41
C GLU A 81 21.50 53.84 14.65
N ASP A 82 21.62 54.10 13.34
CA ASP A 82 22.57 53.49 12.39
C ASP A 82 24.01 54.06 12.41
N LYS A 83 25.00 53.22 12.04
CA LYS A 83 26.05 53.57 11.06
C LYS A 83 26.91 52.39 10.62
N ALA A 84 27.36 52.43 9.37
CA ALA A 84 28.32 51.49 8.79
C ALA A 84 29.78 51.91 9.01
N LYS A 85 30.71 50.95 8.94
CA LYS A 85 32.08 51.19 8.47
C LYS A 85 32.77 49.91 7.98
N GLU A 86 33.82 50.12 7.22
CA GLU A 86 34.53 49.17 6.35
C GLU A 86 36.01 49.10 6.76
N SER A 87 36.65 47.91 6.67
CA SER A 87 38.10 47.75 6.83
C SER A 87 38.63 46.41 6.28
N ASP A 88 38.79 46.35 4.96
CA ASP A 88 39.99 45.97 4.18
C ASP A 88 41.05 44.95 4.71
N VAL A 89 41.74 44.30 3.74
CA VAL A 89 42.97 43.47 3.82
C VAL A 89 42.83 42.12 4.60
N LYS A 90 43.08 40.93 4.03
CA LYS A 90 44.18 40.55 3.11
C LYS A 90 43.89 39.33 2.22
N GLU A 91 44.42 39.39 1.00
CA GLU A 91 44.44 38.34 -0.02
C GLU A 91 45.53 37.27 0.21
N LYS A 92 45.27 36.02 -0.23
CA LYS A 92 46.31 35.10 -0.75
C LYS A 92 45.71 33.89 -1.49
N GLU A 93 45.79 33.90 -2.83
CA GLU A 93 45.66 32.67 -3.62
C GLU A 93 46.85 31.72 -3.37
N ARG A 94 46.62 30.41 -3.53
CA ARG A 94 47.55 29.51 -4.24
C ARG A 94 46.78 28.40 -4.97
N ASP A 95 46.86 28.42 -6.30
CA ASP A 95 46.44 27.33 -7.18
C ASP A 95 47.22 26.02 -6.89
N ARG A 96 46.53 24.88 -6.98
CA ARG A 96 47.11 23.61 -7.44
C ARG A 96 46.04 22.62 -7.93
N ARG A 97 46.01 22.41 -9.24
CA ARG A 97 45.20 21.41 -9.97
C ARG A 97 45.79 19.99 -9.91
N SER A 98 44.93 18.97 -10.05
CA SER A 98 45.23 17.54 -10.29
C SER A 98 45.85 16.76 -9.11
N GLN A 99 45.58 15.45 -8.91
CA GLN A 99 44.54 14.56 -9.47
C GLN A 99 44.42 13.26 -8.62
N THR A 100 43.52 12.36 -9.04
CA THR A 100 43.50 10.88 -8.80
C THR A 100 43.34 10.31 -7.39
N SER A 101 42.39 9.36 -7.30
CA SER A 101 42.39 8.17 -6.44
C SER A 101 42.71 8.33 -4.95
N PHE A 102 41.66 8.58 -4.17
CA PHE A 102 41.43 7.87 -2.91
C PHE A 102 40.04 7.23 -3.01
N PRO A 103 39.84 5.95 -2.63
CA PRO A 103 38.49 5.49 -2.31
C PRO A 103 38.00 6.31 -1.09
N PRO A 104 36.70 6.64 -1.00
CA PRO A 104 36.17 7.18 0.25
C PRO A 104 36.44 6.14 1.34
N ALA A 105 37.01 6.57 2.47
CA ALA A 105 37.27 5.66 3.58
C ALA A 105 35.94 5.00 3.97
N SER A 106 35.94 3.67 4.06
CA SER A 106 34.75 2.88 4.40
C SER A 106 34.13 3.45 5.68
N SER A 107 32.80 3.59 5.69
CA SER A 107 32.05 4.23 6.78
C SER A 107 32.00 3.31 8.00
N ASN A 108 33.15 3.09 8.62
CA ASN A 108 33.44 2.09 9.66
C ASN A 108 32.64 2.38 10.92
N THR A 109 31.39 1.93 10.92
CA THR A 109 30.43 2.22 12.00
C THR A 109 30.83 1.49 13.27
N THR A 110 30.95 2.21 14.38
CA THR A 110 31.35 1.65 15.68
C THR A 110 30.18 1.07 16.46
N ASP A 111 28.95 1.20 15.95
CA ASP A 111 27.74 0.68 16.59
C ASP A 111 27.59 -0.83 16.30
N ALA A 112 27.59 -1.64 17.36
CA ALA A 112 27.52 -3.10 17.27
C ALA A 112 26.21 -3.62 16.65
N VAL A 113 25.12 -2.85 16.71
CA VAL A 113 23.84 -3.20 16.06
C VAL A 113 23.92 -2.93 14.56
N ARG A 114 24.51 -1.80 14.15
CA ARG A 114 24.78 -1.47 12.74
C ARG A 114 25.73 -2.49 12.10
N LEU A 115 26.83 -2.84 12.78
CA LEU A 115 27.75 -3.91 12.34
C LEU A 115 27.03 -5.25 12.14
N LYS A 116 26.19 -5.68 13.10
CA LYS A 116 25.41 -6.91 12.94
C LYS A 116 24.34 -6.81 11.84
N CYS A 117 23.85 -5.61 11.52
CA CYS A 117 22.97 -5.38 10.37
C CYS A 117 23.73 -5.51 9.04
N ARG A 118 24.96 -4.99 8.93
CA ARG A 118 25.83 -5.20 7.75
C ARG A 118 26.12 -6.69 7.55
N GLU A 119 26.53 -7.39 8.60
CA GLU A 119 26.78 -8.85 8.56
C GLU A 119 25.56 -9.64 8.06
N LEU A 120 24.35 -9.30 8.53
CA LEU A 120 23.10 -9.94 8.08
C LEU A 120 22.74 -9.62 6.62
N LEU A 121 23.14 -8.46 6.09
CA LEU A 121 22.95 -8.07 4.69
C LEU A 121 23.97 -8.75 3.77
N ALA A 122 25.25 -8.80 4.16
CA ALA A 122 26.29 -9.52 3.41
C ALA A 122 25.93 -11.01 3.26
N ASN A 123 25.52 -11.65 4.36
CA ASN A 123 24.99 -13.03 4.37
C ASN A 123 23.68 -13.24 3.57
N ALA A 124 22.98 -12.17 3.18
CA ALA A 124 21.82 -12.24 2.29
C ALA A 124 22.22 -12.15 0.81
N ILE A 125 23.29 -11.43 0.50
CA ILE A 125 23.84 -11.24 -0.85
C ILE A 125 24.66 -12.48 -1.29
N GLN A 126 25.46 -13.03 -0.38
CA GLN A 126 26.44 -14.11 -0.60
C GLN A 126 25.85 -15.52 -0.85
N LEU A 127 24.52 -15.66 -0.96
CA LEU A 127 23.82 -16.91 -0.61
C LEU A 127 23.91 -18.09 -1.58
N ASP A 128 24.41 -17.87 -2.80
CA ASP A 128 24.78 -18.95 -3.72
C ASP A 128 26.20 -18.68 -4.23
N GLY A 129 26.94 -19.74 -4.55
CA GLY A 129 28.40 -19.72 -4.72
C GLY A 129 28.91 -18.87 -5.89
N GLU A 130 30.16 -18.42 -5.75
CA GLU A 130 30.95 -17.56 -6.65
C GLU A 130 30.29 -16.23 -7.04
N VAL A 131 30.82 -15.15 -6.45
CA VAL A 131 30.57 -13.78 -6.91
C VAL A 131 31.16 -13.65 -8.32
N PRO A 132 30.40 -13.23 -9.35
CA PRO A 132 30.93 -13.11 -10.70
C PRO A 132 32.12 -12.13 -10.77
N GLU A 133 33.17 -12.55 -11.46
CA GLU A 133 34.45 -11.85 -11.54
C GLU A 133 34.28 -10.42 -12.09
N GLY A 134 34.42 -9.42 -11.22
CA GLY A 134 34.21 -8.01 -11.52
C GLY A 134 33.10 -7.30 -10.74
N CYS A 135 32.30 -8.00 -9.93
CA CYS A 135 31.34 -7.36 -9.01
C CYS A 135 32.04 -6.74 -7.78
N ALA A 136 31.41 -5.72 -7.17
CA ALA A 136 31.81 -5.21 -5.86
C ALA A 136 31.65 -6.29 -4.77
N SER A 137 32.38 -6.19 -3.66
CA SER A 137 32.27 -7.23 -2.63
C SER A 137 30.88 -7.22 -1.97
N PRO A 138 30.34 -8.39 -1.59
CA PRO A 138 29.09 -8.46 -0.83
C PRO A 138 29.13 -7.76 0.54
N GLU A 139 30.34 -7.45 1.05
CA GLU A 139 30.54 -6.65 2.26
C GLU A 139 30.39 -5.15 1.95
N ASP A 140 31.04 -4.62 0.91
CA ASP A 140 30.90 -3.22 0.47
C ASP A 140 29.44 -2.87 0.13
N LEU A 141 28.75 -3.76 -0.59
CA LEU A 141 27.34 -3.60 -0.96
C LEU A 141 26.41 -3.64 0.27
N ALA A 142 26.80 -4.38 1.32
CA ALA A 142 26.09 -4.39 2.60
C ALA A 142 26.37 -3.13 3.43
N GLU A 143 27.58 -2.57 3.37
CA GLU A 143 27.94 -1.27 3.96
C GLU A 143 27.11 -0.14 3.34
N GLU A 144 27.09 -0.03 2.00
CA GLU A 144 26.37 1.04 1.27
C GLU A 144 24.86 0.96 1.55
N LEU A 145 24.27 -0.25 1.54
CA LEU A 145 22.86 -0.46 1.81
C LEU A 145 22.49 -0.18 3.28
N GLU A 146 23.34 -0.54 4.23
CA GLU A 146 23.11 -0.25 5.63
C GLU A 146 23.23 1.26 5.92
N GLU A 147 24.23 1.94 5.36
CA GLU A 147 24.37 3.40 5.50
C GLU A 147 23.22 4.15 4.82
N ALA A 148 22.77 3.70 3.64
CA ALA A 148 21.61 4.29 2.97
C ALA A 148 20.30 4.12 3.78
N ILE A 149 20.11 2.99 4.46
CA ILE A 149 18.98 2.78 5.39
C ILE A 149 19.17 3.64 6.66
N PHE A 150 20.40 3.73 7.18
CA PHE A 150 20.68 4.55 8.37
C PHE A 150 20.49 6.05 8.09
N GLN A 151 20.82 6.55 6.90
CA GLN A 151 20.65 7.96 6.53
C GLN A 151 19.18 8.39 6.47
N GLU A 152 18.25 7.47 6.18
CA GLU A 152 16.79 7.72 6.24
C GLU A 152 16.27 7.84 7.69
N PHE A 153 16.69 6.93 8.58
CA PHE A 153 16.14 6.85 9.95
C PHE A 153 16.95 7.61 11.02
N ARG A 154 18.26 7.77 10.80
CA ARG A 154 19.29 8.36 11.69
C ARG A 154 19.33 7.81 13.12
N ASN A 155 18.78 6.61 13.33
CA ASN A 155 18.67 5.95 14.63
C ASN A 155 18.52 4.42 14.44
N THR A 156 19.08 3.61 15.34
CA THR A 156 19.01 2.13 15.34
C THR A 156 17.67 1.59 15.90
N ASP A 157 16.60 2.35 15.64
CA ASP A 157 15.23 2.19 16.12
C ASP A 157 14.56 0.91 15.55
N MET A 158 13.40 0.50 16.09
CA MET A 158 12.70 -0.71 15.63
C MET A 158 12.26 -0.59 14.16
N ARG A 159 12.03 0.62 13.65
CA ARG A 159 11.75 0.91 12.23
C ARG A 159 12.94 0.59 11.33
N TYR A 160 14.14 1.04 11.70
CA TYR A 160 15.40 0.69 11.03
C TYR A 160 15.61 -0.84 11.05
N LYS A 161 15.46 -1.49 12.21
CA LYS A 161 15.59 -2.95 12.36
C LYS A 161 14.57 -3.73 11.52
N ASN A 162 13.34 -3.23 11.39
CA ASN A 162 12.32 -3.78 10.49
C ASN A 162 12.70 -3.62 9.01
N ARG A 163 13.23 -2.46 8.60
CA ARG A 163 13.68 -2.21 7.23
C ARG A 163 14.84 -3.13 6.83
N VAL A 164 15.87 -3.25 7.67
CA VAL A 164 16.99 -4.18 7.44
C VAL A 164 16.48 -5.62 7.32
N ARG A 165 15.66 -6.11 8.26
CA ARG A 165 15.07 -7.46 8.19
C ARG A 165 14.22 -7.67 6.93
N SER A 166 13.53 -6.63 6.44
CA SER A 166 12.77 -6.69 5.18
C SER A 166 13.70 -6.83 3.96
N ARG A 167 14.82 -6.07 3.89
CA ARG A 167 15.79 -6.22 2.79
C ARG A 167 16.46 -7.59 2.80
N VAL A 168 16.90 -8.05 3.98
CA VAL A 168 17.40 -9.43 4.17
C VAL A 168 16.38 -10.43 3.63
N ALA A 169 15.10 -10.36 4.04
CA ALA A 169 14.09 -11.31 3.60
C ALA A 169 13.85 -11.33 2.07
N ASN A 170 14.01 -10.19 1.38
CA ASN A 170 13.79 -10.11 -0.08
C ASN A 170 15.04 -10.50 -0.88
N LEU A 171 16.24 -10.14 -0.41
CA LEU A 171 17.52 -10.62 -0.99
C LEU A 171 17.70 -12.14 -0.81
N LYS A 172 17.08 -12.72 0.24
CA LYS A 172 17.03 -14.17 0.51
C LYS A 172 15.88 -14.92 -0.18
N ASP A 173 15.04 -14.28 -1.00
CA ASP A 173 13.90 -14.98 -1.63
C ASP A 173 14.36 -15.88 -2.78
N THR A 174 14.33 -17.20 -2.54
CA THR A 174 14.68 -18.22 -3.53
C THR A 174 13.75 -18.23 -4.75
N LYS A 175 12.59 -17.55 -4.69
CA LYS A 175 11.68 -17.37 -5.82
C LYS A 175 12.05 -16.19 -6.71
N ASN A 176 13.00 -15.34 -6.30
CA ASN A 176 13.38 -14.13 -7.03
C ASN A 176 14.92 -13.89 -7.05
N PRO A 177 15.74 -14.86 -7.50
CA PRO A 177 17.20 -14.70 -7.56
C PRO A 177 17.63 -13.54 -8.46
N GLY A 178 16.83 -13.20 -9.48
CA GLY A 178 17.07 -12.06 -10.36
C GLY A 178 17.11 -10.72 -9.63
N PHE A 179 16.33 -10.54 -8.55
CA PHE A 179 16.39 -9.32 -7.75
C PHE A 179 17.73 -9.17 -7.00
N ARG A 180 18.28 -10.26 -6.47
CA ARG A 180 19.61 -10.28 -5.85
C ARG A 180 20.71 -10.01 -6.87
N MET A 181 20.61 -10.61 -8.07
CA MET A 181 21.55 -10.35 -9.18
C MET A 181 21.49 -8.88 -9.65
N ASN A 182 20.30 -8.30 -9.79
CA ASN A 182 20.12 -6.90 -10.19
C ASN A 182 20.71 -5.91 -9.16
N PHE A 183 20.80 -6.29 -7.88
CA PHE A 183 21.54 -5.51 -6.87
C PHE A 183 23.06 -5.72 -7.00
N LEU A 184 23.53 -6.97 -7.12
CA LEU A 184 24.96 -7.32 -7.24
C LEU A 184 25.64 -6.71 -8.49
N VAL A 185 24.91 -6.59 -9.60
CA VAL A 185 25.33 -5.97 -10.86
C VAL A 185 25.16 -4.44 -10.85
N GLY A 186 24.63 -3.84 -9.77
CA GLY A 186 24.43 -2.39 -9.63
C GLY A 186 23.27 -1.80 -10.44
N ALA A 187 22.46 -2.62 -11.11
CA ALA A 187 21.25 -2.16 -11.82
C ALA A 187 20.17 -1.59 -10.87
N ILE A 188 20.24 -1.93 -9.58
CA ILE A 188 19.53 -1.29 -8.48
C ILE A 188 20.58 -0.71 -7.52
N PRO A 189 20.72 0.62 -7.39
CA PRO A 189 21.68 1.20 -6.43
C PRO A 189 21.19 1.08 -4.99
N ALA A 190 22.10 1.05 -4.02
CA ALA A 190 21.77 0.81 -2.61
C ALA A 190 20.85 1.88 -2.03
N THR A 191 20.96 3.13 -2.48
CA THR A 191 20.05 4.24 -2.13
C THR A 191 18.59 3.99 -2.56
N LYS A 192 18.37 3.42 -3.75
CA LYS A 192 17.03 3.02 -4.22
C LYS A 192 16.52 1.79 -3.47
N LEU A 193 17.41 0.83 -3.21
CA LEU A 193 17.10 -0.36 -2.42
C LEU A 193 16.79 -0.02 -0.96
N ALA A 194 17.41 1.01 -0.38
CA ALA A 194 17.11 1.45 0.99
C ALA A 194 15.65 1.89 1.15
N VAL A 195 15.08 2.60 0.17
CA VAL A 195 13.74 3.22 0.25
C VAL A 195 12.61 2.34 -0.30
N MET A 196 12.80 1.61 -1.41
CA MET A 196 11.71 0.95 -2.17
C MET A 196 10.71 0.10 -1.35
N THR A 197 9.45 0.07 -1.76
CA THR A 197 8.37 -0.66 -1.06
C THR A 197 8.52 -2.18 -1.16
N ALA A 198 7.81 -2.92 -0.29
CA ALA A 198 7.72 -4.38 -0.38
C ALA A 198 7.01 -4.86 -1.66
N GLU A 199 6.21 -4.00 -2.30
CA GLU A 199 5.52 -4.30 -3.54
C GLU A 199 6.45 -4.17 -4.75
N GLU A 200 7.38 -3.20 -4.72
CA GLU A 200 8.41 -2.96 -5.73
C GLU A 200 9.58 -3.98 -5.68
N MET A 201 9.80 -4.65 -4.55
CA MET A 201 10.79 -5.75 -4.43
C MET A 201 10.30 -7.10 -4.97
N ALA A 202 8.99 -7.31 -5.09
CA ALA A 202 8.42 -8.59 -5.52
C ALA A 202 8.87 -8.98 -6.95
N SER A 203 8.78 -10.27 -7.32
CA SER A 203 9.07 -10.69 -8.69
C SER A 203 8.15 -9.98 -9.70
N ASP A 204 8.64 -9.73 -10.93
CA ASP A 204 7.90 -8.93 -11.90
C ASP A 204 6.59 -9.60 -12.36
N GLU A 205 6.52 -10.94 -12.32
CA GLU A 205 5.27 -11.69 -12.43
C GLU A 205 4.28 -11.32 -11.31
N MET A 206 4.72 -11.32 -10.05
CA MET A 206 3.87 -11.02 -8.90
C MET A 206 3.46 -9.53 -8.87
N LYS A 207 4.32 -8.63 -9.36
CA LYS A 207 3.95 -7.22 -9.64
C LYS A 207 2.87 -7.14 -10.71
N ALA A 208 3.04 -7.82 -11.84
CA ALA A 208 2.07 -7.81 -12.94
C ALA A 208 0.71 -8.38 -12.50
N ILE A 209 0.71 -9.46 -11.72
CA ILE A 209 -0.50 -10.05 -11.12
C ILE A 209 -1.18 -9.06 -10.16
N ARG A 210 -0.43 -8.41 -9.26
CA ARG A 210 -1.00 -7.40 -8.34
C ARG A 210 -1.57 -6.20 -9.10
N ASN A 211 -0.85 -5.69 -10.08
CA ASN A 211 -1.28 -4.56 -10.92
C ASN A 211 -2.52 -4.90 -11.75
N LYS A 212 -2.61 -6.14 -12.25
CA LYS A 212 -3.81 -6.64 -12.93
C LYS A 212 -5.02 -6.65 -12.01
N PHE A 213 -4.92 -7.27 -10.82
CA PHE A 213 -6.03 -7.31 -9.87
C PHE A 213 -6.41 -5.93 -9.33
N LEU A 214 -5.43 -5.04 -9.12
CA LEU A 214 -5.70 -3.64 -8.74
C LEU A 214 -6.47 -2.90 -9.84
N LYS A 215 -6.08 -3.08 -11.11
CA LYS A 215 -6.80 -2.51 -12.24
C LYS A 215 -8.22 -3.08 -12.34
N GLU A 216 -8.38 -4.40 -12.29
CA GLU A 216 -9.69 -5.06 -12.34
C GLU A 216 -10.62 -4.58 -11.21
N ALA A 217 -10.10 -4.37 -10.00
CA ALA A 217 -10.87 -3.82 -8.88
C ALA A 217 -11.23 -2.32 -9.05
N ILE A 218 -10.40 -1.53 -9.74
CA ILE A 218 -10.71 -0.14 -10.09
C ILE A 218 -11.77 -0.09 -11.19
N ASP A 219 -11.63 -0.91 -12.23
CA ASP A 219 -12.55 -0.99 -13.36
C ASP A 219 -13.94 -1.47 -12.90
N ASP A 220 -14.02 -2.49 -12.03
CA ASP A 220 -15.26 -2.97 -11.40
C ASP A 220 -15.92 -1.90 -10.51
N ALA A 221 -15.14 -1.24 -9.65
CA ALA A 221 -15.64 -0.17 -8.78
C ALA A 221 -16.16 1.06 -9.57
N GLN A 222 -15.63 1.34 -10.76
CA GLN A 222 -16.16 2.36 -11.67
C GLN A 222 -17.42 1.89 -12.43
N LEU A 223 -17.48 0.60 -12.79
CA LEU A 223 -18.62 0.03 -13.52
C LEU A 223 -19.87 -0.12 -12.63
N ALA A 224 -19.68 -0.25 -11.31
CA ALA A 224 -20.72 -0.41 -10.28
C ALA A 224 -21.63 0.84 -10.04
N THR A 225 -21.96 1.59 -11.10
CA THR A 225 -22.98 2.65 -11.04
C THR A 225 -24.35 2.03 -10.75
N VAL A 226 -25.06 2.55 -9.73
CA VAL A 226 -26.39 2.07 -9.34
C VAL A 226 -27.44 2.62 -10.32
N GLN A 227 -27.46 2.06 -11.53
CA GLN A 227 -28.54 2.21 -12.49
C GLN A 227 -29.82 1.61 -11.89
N GLY A 228 -30.97 2.27 -12.09
CA GLY A 228 -32.26 1.62 -11.82
C GLY A 228 -32.55 0.51 -12.83
N THR A 229 -33.66 -0.20 -12.68
CA THR A 229 -34.07 -1.19 -13.68
C THR A 229 -34.32 -0.48 -15.01
N SER A 230 -33.55 -0.82 -16.05
CA SER A 230 -33.74 -0.24 -17.39
C SER A 230 -35.01 -0.77 -18.03
N THR A 231 -35.77 0.09 -18.72
CA THR A 231 -37.04 -0.25 -19.36
C THR A 231 -37.33 0.64 -20.56
N ASP A 232 -37.76 0.02 -21.67
CA ASP A 232 -38.27 0.73 -22.85
C ASP A 232 -39.80 0.92 -22.85
N LEU A 233 -40.50 0.43 -21.81
CA LEU A 233 -41.96 0.60 -21.68
C LEU A 233 -42.35 2.08 -21.50
N LEU A 234 -41.43 2.91 -21.02
CA LEU A 234 -41.68 4.30 -20.62
C LEU A 234 -41.07 5.29 -21.62
N LYS A 235 -41.92 5.97 -22.39
CA LYS A 235 -41.49 6.99 -23.36
C LYS A 235 -41.26 8.33 -22.67
N CYS A 236 -40.07 8.92 -22.83
CA CYS A 236 -39.77 10.23 -22.26
C CYS A 236 -40.53 11.36 -22.96
N GLY A 237 -41.23 12.20 -22.19
CA GLY A 237 -41.97 13.35 -22.73
C GLY A 237 -41.11 14.42 -23.43
N LYS A 238 -39.84 14.59 -23.02
CA LYS A 238 -38.94 15.59 -23.62
C LYS A 238 -38.28 15.10 -24.92
N CYS A 239 -37.44 14.07 -24.84
CA CYS A 239 -36.67 13.60 -26.00
C CYS A 239 -37.39 12.56 -26.87
N LYS A 240 -38.59 12.09 -26.47
CA LYS A 240 -39.42 11.07 -27.16
C LYS A 240 -38.78 9.68 -27.32
N LYS A 241 -37.54 9.47 -26.85
CA LYS A 241 -36.87 8.16 -26.74
C LYS A 241 -37.46 7.33 -25.59
N ARG A 242 -37.16 6.02 -25.57
CA ARG A 242 -37.68 5.04 -24.59
C ARG A 242 -36.67 4.60 -23.52
N ASN A 243 -35.36 4.70 -23.79
CA ASN A 243 -34.28 4.39 -22.85
C ASN A 243 -34.42 5.17 -21.52
N CYS A 244 -35.00 4.50 -20.52
CA CYS A 244 -35.28 5.02 -19.19
C CYS A 244 -34.92 3.98 -18.12
N THR A 245 -34.50 4.44 -16.95
CA THR A 245 -34.41 3.62 -15.74
C THR A 245 -35.58 3.94 -14.80
N TYR A 246 -36.11 2.92 -14.12
CA TYR A 246 -37.12 3.09 -13.08
C TYR A 246 -36.68 2.48 -11.74
N ASN A 247 -37.23 3.03 -10.65
CA ASN A 247 -37.03 2.53 -9.28
C ASN A 247 -38.33 2.74 -8.49
N GLN A 248 -38.79 1.72 -7.77
CA GLN A 248 -40.07 1.74 -7.04
C GLN A 248 -39.79 1.89 -5.54
N ILE A 249 -40.26 2.99 -4.97
CA ILE A 249 -39.98 3.37 -3.59
C ILE A 249 -41.30 3.71 -2.89
N GLN A 250 -41.59 3.04 -1.78
CA GLN A 250 -42.70 3.42 -0.91
C GLN A 250 -42.31 4.71 -0.16
N THR A 251 -42.82 5.85 -0.64
CA THR A 251 -42.48 7.18 -0.07
C THR A 251 -43.57 7.75 0.85
N ARG A 252 -44.61 6.96 1.13
CA ARG A 252 -45.85 7.35 1.81
C ARG A 252 -46.30 6.28 2.82
N SER A 253 -47.50 6.44 3.39
CA SER A 253 -48.13 5.51 4.33
C SER A 253 -48.28 4.09 3.76
N ALA A 254 -48.52 3.11 4.64
CA ALA A 254 -48.71 1.71 4.23
C ALA A 254 -49.91 1.51 3.29
N ASP A 255 -50.91 2.41 3.40
CA ASP A 255 -52.18 2.39 2.67
C ASP A 255 -52.08 2.99 1.26
N GLU A 256 -50.92 3.56 0.88
CA GLU A 256 -50.67 4.11 -0.46
C GLU A 256 -49.72 3.23 -1.29
N PRO A 257 -49.96 3.09 -2.61
CA PRO A 257 -49.15 2.23 -3.48
C PRO A 257 -47.71 2.75 -3.65
N MET A 258 -46.82 1.85 -4.10
CA MET A 258 -45.41 2.17 -4.31
C MET A 258 -45.21 3.25 -5.39
N THR A 259 -44.49 4.31 -5.05
CA THR A 259 -44.22 5.40 -6.00
C THR A 259 -43.15 4.96 -6.99
N THR A 260 -43.47 4.96 -8.28
CA THR A 260 -42.52 4.60 -9.34
C THR A 260 -41.80 5.84 -9.82
N PHE A 261 -40.52 5.99 -9.47
CA PHE A 261 -39.64 7.04 -9.97
C PHE A 261 -39.02 6.61 -11.30
N VAL A 262 -38.93 7.54 -12.25
CA VAL A 262 -38.45 7.27 -13.61
C VAL A 262 -37.45 8.35 -14.02
N MET A 263 -36.34 7.92 -14.62
CA MET A 263 -35.31 8.79 -15.20
C MET A 263 -35.07 8.39 -16.65
N CYS A 264 -35.13 9.35 -17.57
CA CYS A 264 -34.69 9.10 -18.94
C CYS A 264 -33.17 9.27 -19.03
N ASN A 265 -32.48 8.20 -19.43
CA ASN A 265 -31.01 8.14 -19.48
C ASN A 265 -30.45 9.07 -20.59
N GLU A 266 -31.27 9.38 -21.60
CA GLU A 266 -30.90 10.15 -22.79
C GLU A 266 -30.91 11.67 -22.61
N CYS A 267 -31.64 12.18 -21.60
CA CYS A 267 -31.82 13.63 -21.41
C CYS A 267 -31.93 14.05 -19.93
N GLY A 268 -31.63 13.14 -19.00
CA GLY A 268 -31.68 13.38 -17.56
C GLY A 268 -33.07 13.69 -16.98
N ASN A 269 -34.14 13.67 -17.80
CA ASN A 269 -35.47 14.05 -17.34
C ASN A 269 -36.00 13.05 -16.30
N ARG A 270 -36.39 13.54 -15.12
CA ARG A 270 -36.94 12.74 -14.02
C ARG A 270 -38.41 13.04 -13.79
N TRP A 271 -39.21 12.01 -13.56
CA TRP A 271 -40.62 12.12 -13.19
C TRP A 271 -41.03 10.95 -12.30
N LYS A 272 -42.30 10.92 -11.88
CA LYS A 272 -42.85 9.83 -11.06
C LYS A 272 -44.28 9.50 -11.45
N PHE A 273 -44.67 8.26 -11.18
CA PHE A 273 -46.06 7.79 -11.20
C PHE A 273 -46.45 7.27 -9.82
N CYS A 274 -47.75 7.31 -9.53
CA CYS A 274 -48.41 6.83 -8.34
C CYS A 274 -49.65 6.02 -8.76
#